data_AF-A0A1F6BYU7-F1
#
_entry.id   AF-A0A1F6BYU7-F1
#
_cell.length_a   1.000
_cell.length_b   1.000
_cell.length_c   1.000
_cell.angle_alpha   90.00
_cell.angle_beta   90.00
_cell.angle_gamma   90.00
#
_symmetry.space_group_name_H-M   'P 1'
#
loop_
_entity.id
_entity.type
_entity.pdbx_description
1 polymer ?
#
loop_
_entity_poly.entity_id
_entity_poly.type
_entity_poly.pdbx_seq_one_letter_code
_entity_poly.pdbx_strand_id
1 'polypeptide(L)'
;MRKFLDAIKKHRYLILALAGISIVLAMPVPAILIEIPPNPDSAYDQKIYTEHNALLTIPPHATNISTLSIWMNDSVRPPKNAVLYFTIDNAQRIAKPLSQILSPDNVISLPFSLPPSQSTTRITISSDNIPEAKALSVYADQHDRAQIAYIAYTKTPLIKEALHAMYLQDETASDIQYVWAEGAAITQGKNPYRKAESTSYNSEKYATYFPLSYLASAAIQRIGFTSFQAWLSVVRPIVFAFHAVTALAIFIFLYQKNALILGLFGFFFVLFDRWSLYVDRVAHIDFIAMAFLVLGLMLLKKIPKTAYVLIGISLSIKQMAIFIIPLILIWVWLRHRSIRHAGMALILISIIPVICFIPFLITSPVGVAQSILFSATRTATGDFSSPGISTLVHLEGPAARIAMAALMLFVYIATYQKKIGLFTSMLCIFVIFIGFNPVIYYQYLTWAIPFIPLAAWESGNDKRLA
;
A
#
# COMPACT_ATOMS: atom_id res chain seq x y z
N MET A 1 -32.29 8.04 -4.83
CA MET A 1 -31.72 9.30 -4.30
C MET A 1 -32.35 9.71 -2.97
N ARG A 2 -33.68 9.78 -2.84
CA ARG A 2 -34.37 10.17 -1.58
C ARG A 2 -33.93 9.36 -0.34
N LYS A 3 -34.00 8.03 -0.39
CA LYS A 3 -33.52 7.15 0.70
C LYS A 3 -32.04 7.37 1.08
N PHE A 4 -31.20 7.78 0.14
CA PHE A 4 -29.80 8.10 0.40
C PHE A 4 -29.68 9.41 1.17
N LEU A 5 -30.41 10.44 0.76
CA LEU A 5 -30.48 11.71 1.46
C LEU A 5 -31.08 11.56 2.86
N ASP A 6 -32.10 10.71 3.04
CA ASP A 6 -32.71 10.45 4.34
C ASP A 6 -31.76 9.70 5.29
N ALA A 7 -31.01 8.73 4.77
CA ALA A 7 -29.98 8.02 5.54
C ALA A 7 -28.83 8.94 5.95
N ILE A 8 -28.41 9.86 5.06
CA ILE A 8 -27.45 10.92 5.38
C ILE A 8 -28.02 11.81 6.48
N LYS A 9 -29.27 12.27 6.38
CA LYS A 9 -29.88 13.12 7.41
C LYS A 9 -29.92 12.45 8.78
N LYS A 10 -30.34 11.18 8.85
CA LYS A 10 -30.49 10.43 10.09
C LYS A 10 -29.16 10.19 10.81
N HIS A 11 -28.07 9.98 10.08
CA HIS A 11 -26.74 9.70 10.65
C HIS A 11 -25.67 10.70 10.18
N ARG A 12 -26.08 11.95 9.96
CA ARG A 12 -25.23 13.00 9.41
C ARG A 12 -23.94 13.16 10.21
N TYR A 13 -24.04 13.08 11.53
CA TYR A 13 -22.89 13.26 12.42
C TYR A 13 -21.86 12.15 12.29
N LEU A 14 -22.28 10.89 12.11
CA LEU A 14 -21.35 9.78 11.90
C LEU A 14 -20.65 9.90 10.55
N ILE A 15 -21.40 10.20 9.48
CA ILE A 15 -20.81 10.39 8.14
C ILE A 15 -19.86 11.58 8.15
N LEU A 16 -20.23 12.69 8.80
CA LEU A 16 -19.37 13.86 8.94
C LEU A 16 -18.13 13.56 9.80
N ALA A 17 -18.24 12.74 10.84
CA ALA A 17 -17.09 12.33 11.65
C ALA A 17 -16.11 11.48 10.84
N LEU A 18 -16.60 10.48 10.10
CA LEU A 18 -15.77 9.63 9.23
C LEU A 18 -15.16 10.43 8.06
N ALA A 19 -15.91 11.37 7.49
CA ALA A 19 -15.40 12.32 6.50
C ALA A 19 -14.36 13.26 7.13
N GLY A 20 -14.55 13.70 8.36
CA GLY A 20 -13.59 14.50 9.12
C GLY A 20 -12.27 13.75 9.32
N ILE A 21 -12.33 12.48 9.74
CA ILE A 21 -11.14 11.60 9.84
C ILE A 21 -10.45 11.49 8.47
N SER A 22 -11.23 11.25 7.41
CA SER A 22 -10.73 11.15 6.03
C SER A 22 -10.02 12.43 5.58
N ILE A 23 -10.58 13.60 5.89
CA ILE A 23 -10.01 14.90 5.56
C ILE A 23 -8.70 15.10 6.32
N VAL A 24 -8.68 14.83 7.63
CA VAL A 24 -7.47 14.96 8.46
C VAL A 24 -6.34 14.08 7.91
N LEU A 25 -6.66 12.86 7.47
CA LEU A 25 -5.67 11.96 6.87
C LEU A 25 -5.15 12.44 5.50
N ALA A 26 -5.96 13.19 4.74
CA ALA A 26 -5.58 13.70 3.42
C ALA A 26 -4.94 15.11 3.45
N MET A 27 -4.91 15.78 4.61
CA MET A 27 -4.33 17.11 4.72
C MET A 27 -2.81 17.06 4.53
N PRO A 28 -2.22 17.94 3.68
CA PRO A 28 -0.77 18.01 3.55
C PRO A 28 -0.14 18.42 4.87
N VAL A 29 0.86 17.67 5.32
CA VAL A 29 1.68 18.05 6.47
C VAL A 29 2.70 19.10 6.00
N PRO A 30 2.75 20.30 6.61
CA PRO A 30 3.72 21.32 6.23
C PRO A 30 5.15 20.79 6.33
N ALA A 31 5.95 20.97 5.28
CA ALA A 31 7.33 20.46 5.21
C ALA A 31 8.24 20.98 6.35
N ILE A 32 7.91 22.14 6.94
CA ILE A 32 8.65 22.75 8.06
C ILE A 32 8.57 21.90 9.35
N LEU A 33 7.62 20.97 9.44
CA LEU A 33 7.43 20.12 10.63
C LEU A 33 8.09 18.73 10.51
N ILE A 34 8.84 18.48 9.44
CA ILE A 34 9.36 17.16 9.11
C ILE A 34 10.89 17.17 9.27
N GLU A 35 11.37 16.86 10.47
CA GLU A 35 12.76 16.41 10.63
C GLU A 35 12.85 14.98 10.12
N ILE A 36 13.74 14.70 9.18
CA ILE A 36 13.91 13.37 8.57
C ILE A 36 14.78 12.53 9.50
N PRO A 37 14.23 11.55 10.23
CA PRO A 37 15.06 10.59 10.93
C PRO A 37 15.67 9.60 9.92
N PRO A 38 16.85 9.04 10.21
CA PRO A 38 17.44 7.96 9.42
C PRO A 38 16.47 6.77 9.27
N ASN A 39 16.42 6.22 8.05
CA ASN A 39 15.49 5.17 7.63
C ASN A 39 15.56 3.92 8.55
N PRO A 40 14.47 3.55 9.26
CA PRO A 40 14.47 2.42 10.20
C PRO A 40 14.30 1.04 9.54
N ASP A 41 14.05 0.93 8.23
CA ASP A 41 13.63 -0.33 7.58
C ASP A 41 14.75 -1.38 7.35
N SER A 42 15.92 -1.25 7.98
CA SER A 42 16.91 -2.34 8.05
C SER A 42 16.67 -3.26 9.27
N ALA A 43 15.69 -4.14 9.12
CA ALA A 43 15.54 -5.50 9.67
C ALA A 43 15.68 -5.82 11.20
N TYR A 44 14.58 -6.44 11.69
CA TYR A 44 14.40 -7.38 12.81
C TYR A 44 13.88 -6.90 14.20
N ASP A 45 12.90 -7.67 14.69
CA ASP A 45 12.27 -7.79 16.01
C ASP A 45 11.62 -6.58 16.73
N GLN A 46 10.29 -6.62 16.76
CA GLN A 46 9.42 -5.89 17.68
C GLN A 46 9.24 -6.65 19.00
N LYS A 47 9.57 -6.02 20.15
CA LYS A 47 9.05 -6.39 21.48
C LYS A 47 8.65 -5.17 22.29
N ILE A 48 7.60 -5.37 23.09
CA ILE A 48 6.76 -4.38 23.79
C ILE A 48 7.44 -3.85 25.06
N TYR A 49 7.43 -2.52 25.31
CA TYR A 49 7.80 -1.95 26.61
C TYR A 49 6.97 -0.73 27.03
N THR A 50 6.90 -0.52 28.35
CA THR A 50 6.19 0.54 29.10
C THR A 50 7.08 1.78 29.36
N GLU A 51 6.47 2.86 29.87
CA GLU A 51 6.94 4.27 29.86
C GLU A 51 8.35 4.58 30.42
N HIS A 52 9.04 3.67 31.13
CA HIS A 52 10.32 3.99 31.80
C HIS A 52 11.41 2.92 31.73
N ASN A 53 11.12 1.71 31.23
CA ASN A 53 12.07 0.59 31.25
C ASN A 53 11.98 -0.22 29.96
N ALA A 54 13.12 -0.50 29.32
CA ALA A 54 13.25 -1.53 28.31
C ALA A 54 13.77 -2.82 28.93
N LEU A 55 13.23 -3.99 28.61
CA LEU A 55 13.75 -5.27 29.11
C LEU A 55 14.21 -6.17 27.96
N LEU A 56 15.49 -6.11 27.60
CA LEU A 56 16.07 -7.04 26.63
C LEU A 56 16.23 -8.43 27.25
N THR A 57 15.86 -9.48 26.52
CA THR A 57 16.01 -10.87 26.95
C THR A 57 16.91 -11.59 25.95
N ILE A 58 18.14 -11.90 26.35
CA ILE A 58 19.14 -12.57 25.51
C ILE A 58 19.05 -14.08 25.75
N PRO A 59 18.78 -14.90 24.71
CA PRO A 59 18.71 -16.35 24.86
C PRO A 59 20.10 -16.95 25.16
N PRO A 60 20.16 -18.06 25.91
CA PRO A 60 21.43 -18.65 26.40
C PRO A 60 22.38 -19.15 25.29
N HIS A 61 21.92 -19.26 24.04
CA HIS A 61 22.75 -19.68 22.91
C HIS A 61 23.51 -18.54 22.23
N ALA A 62 23.29 -17.27 22.62
CA ALA A 62 23.98 -16.11 22.07
C ALA A 62 25.31 -15.85 22.80
N THR A 63 26.23 -16.82 22.76
CA THR A 63 27.47 -16.81 23.57
C THR A 63 28.54 -15.82 23.10
N ASN A 64 28.36 -15.16 21.95
CA ASN A 64 29.37 -14.31 21.33
C ASN A 64 29.02 -12.81 21.31
N ILE A 65 28.03 -12.38 22.10
CA ILE A 65 27.71 -10.94 22.18
C ILE A 65 28.75 -10.26 23.09
N SER A 66 29.79 -9.67 22.48
CA SER A 66 30.80 -8.88 23.21
C SER A 66 30.41 -7.42 23.38
N THR A 67 29.46 -6.94 22.58
CA THR A 67 29.19 -5.51 22.41
C THR A 67 27.71 -5.26 22.26
N LEU A 68 27.15 -4.39 23.11
CA LEU A 68 25.80 -3.88 22.96
C LEU A 68 25.91 -2.54 22.24
N SER A 69 25.40 -2.45 21.02
CA SER A 69 25.37 -1.19 20.28
C SER A 69 24.02 -0.52 20.47
N ILE A 70 24.02 0.68 21.05
CA ILE A 70 22.82 1.49 21.24
C ILE A 70 22.86 2.64 20.26
N TRP A 71 21.82 2.74 19.44
CA TRP A 71 21.65 3.83 18.51
C TRP A 71 20.54 4.77 18.99
N MET A 72 20.85 6.07 19.02
CA MET A 72 19.89 7.14 19.32
C MET A 72 19.69 8.01 18.09
N ASN A 73 18.43 8.31 17.78
CA ASN A 73 18.06 9.16 16.66
C ASN A 73 18.38 10.65 16.94
N ASP A 74 18.96 11.35 15.97
CA ASP A 74 19.49 12.72 16.05
C ASP A 74 18.45 13.80 16.41
N SER A 75 17.16 13.50 16.26
CA SER A 75 16.07 14.48 16.36
C SER A 75 15.75 14.98 17.78
N VAL A 76 16.34 14.36 18.83
CA VAL A 76 16.12 14.80 20.21
C VAL A 76 17.45 14.73 20.96
N ARG A 77 18.08 15.88 21.21
CA ARG A 77 19.22 15.94 22.14
C ARG A 77 18.68 15.79 23.56
N PRO A 78 18.96 14.68 24.24
CA PRO A 78 18.54 14.53 25.61
C PRO A 78 19.28 15.54 26.51
N PRO A 79 18.76 15.82 27.71
CA PRO A 79 19.43 16.71 28.67
C PRO A 79 20.90 16.30 28.84
N LYS A 80 21.84 17.25 28.85
CA LYS A 80 23.29 16.96 28.99
C LYS A 80 23.63 16.14 30.24
N ASN A 81 22.74 16.15 31.23
CA ASN A 81 22.82 15.45 32.50
C ASN A 81 21.99 14.16 32.56
N ALA A 82 21.35 13.73 31.47
CA ALA A 82 20.66 12.46 31.44
C ALA A 82 21.66 11.31 31.60
N VAL A 83 21.25 10.28 32.35
CA VAL A 83 22.05 9.08 32.61
C VAL A 83 21.22 7.88 32.16
N LEU A 84 21.84 6.99 31.38
CA LEU A 84 21.29 5.68 31.08
C LEU A 84 21.81 4.69 32.11
N TYR A 85 20.90 3.89 32.67
CA TYR A 85 21.23 2.78 33.54
C TYR A 85 20.96 1.47 32.83
N PHE A 86 21.97 0.62 32.75
CA PHE A 86 21.88 -0.74 32.24
C PHE A 86 21.95 -1.67 33.43
N THR A 87 20.91 -2.46 33.66
CA THR A 87 20.86 -3.45 34.73
C THR A 87 20.87 -4.84 34.11
N ILE A 88 21.96 -5.59 34.28
CA ILE A 88 22.12 -6.94 33.75
C ILE A 88 21.82 -7.93 34.89
N ASP A 89 20.79 -8.77 34.70
CA ASP A 89 20.36 -9.83 35.63
C ASP A 89 20.20 -9.37 37.09
N ASN A 90 19.82 -8.10 37.29
CA ASN A 90 19.75 -7.42 38.59
C ASN A 90 21.08 -7.36 39.39
N ALA A 91 22.19 -7.82 38.81
CA ALA A 91 23.48 -7.94 39.49
C ALA A 91 24.43 -6.78 39.16
N GLN A 92 24.43 -6.30 37.91
CA GLN A 92 25.33 -5.27 37.45
C GLN A 92 24.55 -4.06 36.93
N ARG A 93 24.67 -2.91 37.62
CA ARG A 93 24.13 -1.63 37.17
C ARG A 93 25.25 -0.76 36.59
N ILE A 94 25.21 -0.50 35.29
CA ILE A 94 26.15 0.38 34.59
C ILE A 94 25.43 1.71 34.35
N ALA A 95 25.94 2.80 34.94
CA ALA A 95 25.47 4.15 34.69
C ALA A 95 26.38 4.84 33.67
N LYS A 96 25.81 5.39 32.60
CA LYS A 96 26.56 6.16 31.60
C LYS A 96 25.90 7.52 31.36
N PRO A 97 26.62 8.64 31.59
CA PRO A 97 26.15 9.96 31.20
C PRO A 97 25.96 10.03 29.69
N LEU A 98 24.85 10.61 29.25
CA LEU A 98 24.48 10.67 27.84
C LEU A 98 25.44 11.57 27.04
N SER A 99 26.08 12.52 27.71
CA SER A 99 27.16 13.35 27.16
C SER A 99 28.44 12.58 26.83
N GLN A 100 28.69 11.43 27.46
CA GLN A 100 29.81 10.53 27.14
C GLN A 100 29.46 9.51 26.04
N ILE A 101 28.19 9.45 25.69
CA ILE A 101 27.57 8.48 24.79
C ILE A 101 27.44 9.03 23.36
N LEU A 102 27.14 10.32 23.26
CA LEU A 102 26.94 11.04 22.00
C LEU A 102 28.30 11.34 21.33
N SER A 103 29.04 10.30 20.93
CA SER A 103 30.10 10.43 19.93
C SER A 103 29.48 10.73 18.55
N PRO A 104 30.24 11.23 17.56
CA PRO A 104 29.71 11.66 16.25
C PRO A 104 28.89 10.58 15.52
N ASP A 105 29.15 9.31 15.83
CA ASP A 105 28.53 8.17 15.16
C ASP A 105 27.22 7.69 15.81
N ASN A 106 26.79 8.30 16.93
CA ASN A 106 25.56 7.95 17.66
C ASN A 106 25.43 6.47 18.08
N VAL A 107 26.55 5.75 18.17
CA VAL A 107 26.60 4.34 18.60
C VAL A 107 27.35 4.24 19.92
N ILE A 108 26.67 3.79 20.97
CA ILE A 108 27.36 3.34 22.19
C ILE A 108 27.67 1.87 22.03
N SER A 109 28.94 1.50 22.00
CA SER A 109 29.37 0.13 22.25
C SER A 109 29.63 -0.05 23.74
N LEU A 110 28.75 -0.76 24.43
CA LEU A 110 29.03 -1.20 25.80
C LEU A 110 29.74 -2.56 25.73
N PRO A 111 31.03 -2.65 26.08
CA PRO A 111 31.66 -3.94 26.27
C PRO A 111 31.06 -4.57 27.54
N PHE A 112 30.59 -5.80 27.41
CA PHE A 112 30.18 -6.61 28.56
C PHE A 112 30.62 -8.04 28.33
N SER A 113 30.92 -8.74 29.42
CA SER A 113 31.17 -10.18 29.39
C SER A 113 29.97 -10.85 30.01
N LEU A 114 29.18 -11.56 29.21
CA LEU A 114 28.15 -12.42 29.75
C LEU A 114 28.85 -13.55 30.52
N PRO A 115 28.47 -13.82 31.78
CA PRO A 115 28.92 -15.04 32.43
C PRO A 115 28.47 -16.23 31.56
N PRO A 116 29.29 -17.29 31.41
CA PRO A 116 28.89 -18.51 30.73
C PRO A 116 27.81 -19.20 31.55
N SER A 117 26.57 -18.73 31.42
CA SER A 117 25.42 -19.18 32.19
C SER A 117 24.42 -19.82 31.23
N GLN A 118 23.83 -20.94 31.65
CA GLN A 118 22.75 -21.59 30.91
C GLN A 118 21.41 -20.82 31.02
N SER A 119 21.40 -19.69 31.73
CA SER A 119 20.21 -18.86 31.96
C SER A 119 20.13 -17.68 30.99
N THR A 120 18.90 -17.35 30.62
CA THR A 120 18.54 -16.17 29.85
C THR A 120 18.96 -14.88 30.56
N THR A 121 19.83 -14.07 29.96
CA THR A 121 20.24 -12.78 30.52
C THR A 121 19.22 -11.70 30.22
N ARG A 122 18.81 -10.96 31.24
CA ARG A 122 17.91 -9.80 31.18
C ARG A 122 18.70 -8.51 31.28
N ILE A 123 18.59 -7.64 30.29
CA ILE A 123 19.14 -6.28 30.34
C ILE A 123 17.99 -5.30 30.47
N THR A 124 17.87 -4.68 31.64
CA THR A 124 16.92 -3.58 31.86
C THR A 124 17.60 -2.25 31.58
N ILE A 125 17.07 -1.47 30.65
CA ILE A 125 17.54 -0.11 30.35
C ILE A 125 16.53 0.86 30.96
N SER A 126 16.99 1.68 31.91
CA SER A 126 16.18 2.70 32.57
C SER A 126 16.88 4.06 32.53
N SER A 127 16.12 5.13 32.67
CA SER A 127 16.67 6.47 32.85
C SER A 127 15.80 7.30 33.75
N ASP A 128 16.44 8.09 34.61
CA ASP A 128 15.74 8.98 35.53
C ASP A 128 15.12 10.19 34.82
N ASN A 129 15.58 10.51 33.59
CA ASN A 129 15.21 11.73 32.85
C ASN A 129 15.31 11.55 31.33
N ILE A 130 14.66 10.53 30.75
CA ILE A 130 14.38 10.56 29.30
C ILE A 130 13.00 11.21 29.12
N PRO A 131 12.90 12.54 28.97
CA PRO A 131 11.78 13.06 28.21
C PRO A 131 12.02 12.62 26.75
N GLU A 132 11.17 11.72 26.26
CA GLU A 132 10.90 11.62 24.82
C GLU A 132 12.05 11.06 23.95
N ALA A 133 12.75 9.99 24.36
CA ALA A 133 13.56 9.23 23.41
C ALA A 133 12.64 8.54 22.40
N LYS A 134 12.75 8.90 21.11
CA LYS A 134 11.88 8.40 20.04
C LYS A 134 12.34 7.09 19.41
N ALA A 135 13.54 6.62 19.71
CA ALA A 135 14.07 5.35 19.21
C ALA A 135 15.27 4.90 20.07
N LEU A 136 15.21 3.68 20.62
CA LEU A 136 16.38 2.97 21.14
C LEU A 136 16.52 1.69 20.31
N SER A 137 17.54 1.59 19.46
CA SER A 137 17.86 0.35 18.75
C SER A 137 19.04 -0.34 19.41
N VAL A 138 18.89 -1.64 19.68
CA VAL A 138 19.92 -2.47 20.32
C VAL A 138 20.40 -3.53 19.32
N TYR A 139 21.70 -3.54 19.03
CA TYR A 139 22.33 -4.54 18.15
C TYR A 139 23.33 -5.39 18.93
N ALA A 140 23.44 -6.67 18.55
CA ALA A 140 24.54 -7.54 18.96
C ALA A 140 25.46 -7.82 17.77
N ASP A 141 26.74 -7.53 17.96
CA ASP A 141 27.88 -7.84 17.08
C ASP A 141 27.88 -7.16 15.67
N GLN A 142 29.07 -6.92 15.13
CA GLN A 142 29.32 -6.14 13.92
C GLN A 142 29.06 -6.92 12.62
N HIS A 143 28.92 -8.24 12.66
CA HIS A 143 28.84 -9.08 11.46
C HIS A 143 27.45 -9.64 11.17
N ASP A 144 26.54 -9.68 12.16
CA ASP A 144 25.13 -10.03 11.97
C ASP A 144 24.27 -8.98 12.69
N ARG A 145 23.88 -7.92 11.99
CA ARG A 145 23.02 -6.84 12.51
C ARG A 145 21.57 -7.33 12.72
N ALA A 146 21.36 -8.27 13.63
CA ALA A 146 20.04 -8.54 14.16
C ALA A 146 19.67 -7.40 15.12
N GLN A 147 18.72 -6.55 14.73
CA GLN A 147 18.06 -5.65 15.67
C GLN A 147 17.34 -6.50 16.73
N ILE A 148 17.61 -6.25 18.01
CA ILE A 148 17.07 -7.03 19.13
C ILE A 148 15.88 -6.31 19.80
N ALA A 149 15.82 -4.98 19.67
CA ALA A 149 14.72 -4.16 20.17
C ALA A 149 14.68 -2.78 19.50
N TYR A 150 13.47 -2.24 19.32
CA TYR A 150 13.19 -0.85 18.95
C TYR A 150 12.16 -0.24 19.90
N ILE A 151 12.44 0.95 20.46
CA ILE A 151 11.55 1.62 21.41
C ILE A 151 11.25 3.03 20.94
N ALA A 152 10.02 3.30 20.53
CA ALA A 152 9.55 4.64 20.23
C ALA A 152 8.51 5.11 21.25
N TYR A 153 8.81 6.20 21.96
CA TYR A 153 7.85 6.93 22.77
C TYR A 153 7.34 8.14 21.98
N THR A 154 6.05 8.14 21.64
CA THR A 154 5.43 9.29 20.97
C THR A 154 4.33 9.86 21.85
N LYS A 155 4.55 11.05 22.44
CA LYS A 155 3.48 11.85 23.07
C LYS A 155 2.53 12.47 22.06
N THR A 156 2.93 12.45 20.80
CA THR A 156 2.15 12.90 19.66
C THR A 156 0.98 11.93 19.42
N PRO A 157 -0.21 12.44 19.07
CA PRO A 157 -1.34 11.59 18.73
C PRO A 157 -0.93 10.56 17.67
N LEU A 158 -1.30 9.29 17.85
CA LEU A 158 -0.94 8.18 16.97
C LEU A 158 -1.19 8.50 15.48
N ILE A 159 -2.28 9.21 15.18
CA ILE A 159 -2.62 9.64 13.82
C ILE A 159 -1.58 10.61 13.25
N LYS A 160 -1.07 11.54 14.06
CA LYS A 160 -0.03 12.48 13.63
C LYS A 160 1.27 11.74 13.33
N GLU A 161 1.64 10.76 14.15
CA GLU A 161 2.83 9.94 13.92
C GLU A 161 2.68 9.02 12.72
N ALA A 162 1.51 8.41 12.54
CA ALA A 162 1.21 7.61 11.35
C ALA A 162 1.34 8.46 10.09
N LEU A 163 0.71 9.65 10.06
CA LEU A 163 0.84 10.58 8.94
C LEU A 163 2.28 11.03 8.72
N HIS A 164 3.00 11.35 9.79
CA HIS A 164 4.40 11.74 9.70
C HIS A 164 5.27 10.61 9.10
N ALA A 165 5.13 9.39 9.61
CA ALA A 165 5.82 8.21 9.10
C ALA A 165 5.47 7.91 7.63
N MET A 166 4.22 8.12 7.23
CA MET A 166 3.79 7.97 5.84
C MET A 166 4.39 9.04 4.92
N TYR A 167 4.65 10.25 5.43
CA TYR A 167 5.23 11.34 4.65
C TYR A 167 6.76 11.33 4.59
N LEU A 168 7.42 10.60 5.50
CA LEU A 168 8.87 10.64 5.71
C LEU A 168 9.71 9.74 4.80
N GLN A 169 9.12 8.76 4.12
CA GLN A 169 9.93 7.81 3.37
C GLN A 169 10.59 8.48 2.16
N ASP A 170 11.91 8.28 2.03
CA ASP A 170 12.64 8.61 0.82
C ASP A 170 12.15 7.68 -0.30
N GLU A 171 11.35 8.24 -1.21
CA GLU A 171 10.75 7.53 -2.34
C GLU A 171 11.70 7.41 -3.53
N THR A 172 12.99 7.76 -3.37
CA THR A 172 13.98 7.51 -4.42
C THR A 172 14.03 6.01 -4.76
N ALA A 173 13.92 5.70 -6.05
CA ALA A 173 13.79 4.37 -6.65
C ALA A 173 12.42 3.63 -6.52
N SER A 174 11.37 4.30 -6.02
CA SER A 174 10.02 3.74 -6.02
C SER A 174 9.35 3.78 -7.41
N ASP A 175 8.32 2.94 -7.62
CA ASP A 175 7.54 2.90 -8.87
C ASP A 175 6.86 4.25 -9.20
N ILE A 176 6.52 5.05 -8.18
CA ILE A 176 5.88 6.35 -8.37
C ILE A 176 6.83 7.39 -8.98
N GLN A 177 8.14 7.29 -8.73
CA GLN A 177 9.15 8.12 -9.39
C GLN A 177 9.15 7.93 -10.91
N TYR A 178 8.85 6.72 -11.39
CA TYR A 178 8.73 6.46 -12.82
C TYR A 178 7.49 7.13 -13.42
N VAL A 179 6.37 7.21 -12.67
CA VAL A 179 5.19 7.97 -13.11
C VAL A 179 5.50 9.47 -13.27
N TRP A 180 6.29 10.03 -12.33
CA TRP A 180 6.80 11.39 -12.46
C TRP A 180 7.71 11.55 -13.68
N ALA A 181 8.71 10.68 -13.84
CA ALA A 181 9.68 10.75 -14.93
C ALA A 181 9.03 10.63 -16.32
N GLU A 182 8.06 9.72 -16.48
CA GLU A 182 7.33 9.57 -17.74
C GLU A 182 6.38 10.76 -18.00
N GLY A 183 5.83 11.36 -16.94
CA GLY A 183 5.13 12.65 -17.05
C GLY A 183 6.05 13.75 -17.57
N ALA A 184 7.29 13.83 -17.06
CA ALA A 184 8.29 14.79 -17.50
C ALA A 184 8.66 14.57 -18.98
N ALA A 185 8.81 13.31 -19.39
CA ALA A 185 9.05 12.97 -20.80
C ALA A 185 7.92 13.48 -21.72
N ILE A 186 6.66 13.32 -21.31
CA ILE A 186 5.49 13.86 -22.05
C ILE A 186 5.56 15.38 -22.14
N THR A 187 5.95 16.08 -21.06
CA THR A 187 6.09 17.55 -21.13
C THR A 187 7.14 18.02 -22.15
N GLN A 188 8.13 17.19 -22.44
CA GLN A 188 9.18 17.42 -23.44
C GLN A 188 8.80 16.91 -24.85
N GLY A 189 7.55 16.47 -25.05
CA GLY A 189 7.09 15.93 -26.34
C GLY A 189 7.60 14.51 -26.65
N LYS A 190 8.12 13.79 -25.64
CA LYS A 190 8.57 12.40 -25.80
C LYS A 190 7.43 11.43 -25.51
N ASN A 191 7.43 10.31 -26.23
CA ASN A 191 6.51 9.21 -25.97
C ASN A 191 7.09 8.30 -24.88
N PRO A 192 6.39 8.11 -23.73
CA PRO A 192 6.90 7.34 -22.61
C PRO A 192 7.06 5.83 -22.92
N TYR A 193 6.34 5.31 -23.91
CA TYR A 193 6.38 3.90 -24.29
C TYR A 193 7.50 3.56 -25.28
N ARG A 194 8.18 4.56 -25.85
CA ARG A 194 9.23 4.35 -26.85
C ARG A 194 10.43 3.56 -26.30
N LYS A 195 10.71 3.67 -24.99
CA LYS A 195 11.80 2.93 -24.34
C LYS A 195 11.65 1.41 -24.46
N ALA A 196 10.42 0.90 -24.54
CA ALA A 196 10.18 -0.53 -24.66
C ALA A 196 10.71 -1.11 -25.99
N GLU A 197 10.88 -0.28 -27.03
CA GLU A 197 11.37 -0.70 -28.35
C GLU A 197 12.86 -1.07 -28.33
N SER A 198 13.66 -0.36 -27.53
CA SER A 198 15.12 -0.50 -27.48
C SER A 198 15.61 -1.32 -26.29
N THR A 199 14.77 -1.52 -25.28
CA THR A 199 15.18 -2.16 -24.03
C THR A 199 14.99 -3.67 -24.14
N SER A 200 16.09 -4.42 -24.09
CA SER A 200 16.00 -5.86 -23.79
C SER A 200 15.27 -6.02 -22.46
N TYR A 201 14.30 -6.94 -22.36
CA TYR A 201 13.34 -7.13 -21.26
C TYR A 201 13.88 -7.07 -19.81
N ASN A 202 15.20 -7.05 -19.59
CA ASN A 202 15.87 -7.23 -18.32
C ASN A 202 16.68 -6.03 -17.78
N SER A 203 16.88 -4.92 -18.52
CA SER A 203 17.91 -3.92 -18.12
C SER A 203 17.39 -2.56 -17.62
N GLU A 204 16.20 -2.08 -18.03
CA GLU A 204 15.69 -0.77 -17.59
C GLU A 204 14.18 -0.79 -17.31
N LYS A 205 13.73 -0.09 -16.27
CA LYS A 205 12.29 0.15 -16.04
C LYS A 205 11.77 1.16 -17.07
N TYR A 206 10.65 0.84 -17.70
CA TYR A 206 9.94 1.69 -18.66
C TYR A 206 8.46 1.81 -18.32
N ALA A 207 7.70 2.58 -19.11
CA ALA A 207 6.28 2.81 -18.91
C ALA A 207 5.47 1.50 -19.02
N THR A 208 4.90 1.03 -17.91
CA THR A 208 4.08 -0.21 -17.86
C THR A 208 2.64 0.03 -17.43
N TYR A 209 2.28 1.25 -17.04
CA TYR A 209 0.91 1.63 -16.70
C TYR A 209 0.15 2.16 -17.91
N PHE A 210 -1.15 2.33 -17.75
CA PHE A 210 -1.97 2.97 -18.78
C PHE A 210 -1.80 4.50 -18.74
N PRO A 211 -2.06 5.19 -19.86
CA PRO A 211 -1.49 6.51 -20.07
C PRO A 211 -2.10 7.62 -19.22
N LEU A 212 -3.27 7.43 -18.61
CA LEU A 212 -3.92 8.50 -17.84
C LEU A 212 -3.08 8.90 -16.63
N SER A 213 -2.35 7.96 -16.02
CA SER A 213 -1.44 8.24 -14.91
C SER A 213 -0.28 9.17 -15.35
N TYR A 214 0.35 8.86 -16.48
CA TYR A 214 1.43 9.67 -17.05
C TYR A 214 0.94 11.04 -17.54
N LEU A 215 -0.24 11.09 -18.18
CA LEU A 215 -0.86 12.34 -18.62
C LEU A 215 -1.23 13.25 -17.43
N ALA A 216 -1.78 12.68 -16.36
CA ALA A 216 -2.06 13.43 -15.12
C ALA A 216 -0.77 13.95 -14.49
N SER A 217 0.28 13.11 -14.45
CA SER A 217 1.61 13.53 -13.99
C SER A 217 2.17 14.70 -14.81
N ALA A 218 2.10 14.62 -16.15
CA ALA A 218 2.52 15.69 -17.04
C ALA A 218 1.71 16.98 -16.84
N ALA A 219 0.40 16.87 -16.58
CA ALA A 219 -0.45 18.02 -16.29
C ALA A 219 -0.03 18.74 -15.00
N ILE A 220 0.25 17.99 -13.92
CA ILE A 220 0.74 18.56 -12.65
C ILE A 220 2.08 19.29 -12.87
N GLN A 221 2.99 18.69 -13.63
CA GLN A 221 4.29 19.31 -13.94
C GLN A 221 4.15 20.58 -14.79
N ARG A 222 3.23 20.60 -15.76
CA ARG A 222 2.93 21.80 -16.56
C ARG A 222 2.36 22.96 -15.75
N ILE A 223 1.71 22.69 -14.61
CA ILE A 223 1.20 23.73 -13.70
C ILE A 223 2.34 24.36 -12.87
N GLY A 224 3.54 23.76 -12.85
CA GLY A 224 4.73 24.31 -12.21
C GLY A 224 5.41 23.38 -11.19
N PHE A 225 4.82 22.21 -10.90
CA PHE A 225 5.39 21.24 -9.96
C PHE A 225 6.36 20.29 -10.68
N THR A 226 7.48 20.82 -11.16
CA THR A 226 8.40 20.11 -12.06
C THR A 226 9.39 19.20 -11.32
N SER A 227 9.82 19.54 -10.11
CA SER A 227 10.70 18.66 -9.31
C SER A 227 9.90 17.50 -8.72
N PHE A 228 10.55 16.34 -8.52
CA PHE A 228 9.89 15.15 -7.96
C PHE A 228 9.23 15.45 -6.61
N GLN A 229 9.92 16.17 -5.72
CA GLN A 229 9.39 16.53 -4.40
C GLN A 229 8.18 17.48 -4.48
N ALA A 230 8.23 18.48 -5.37
CA ALA A 230 7.11 19.39 -5.57
C ALA A 230 5.89 18.66 -6.15
N TRP A 231 6.11 17.77 -7.13
CA TRP A 231 5.07 16.91 -7.70
C TRP A 231 4.47 15.98 -6.65
N LEU A 232 5.32 15.33 -5.84
CA LEU A 232 4.90 14.40 -4.80
C LEU A 232 4.07 15.08 -3.70
N SER A 233 4.41 16.33 -3.35
CA SER A 233 3.63 17.15 -2.41
C SER A 233 2.18 17.37 -2.85
N VAL A 234 1.90 17.26 -4.15
CA VAL A 234 0.55 17.34 -4.73
C VAL A 234 -0.08 15.96 -4.84
N VAL A 235 0.67 14.97 -5.35
CA VAL A 235 0.12 13.64 -5.64
C VAL A 235 -0.21 12.86 -4.37
N ARG A 236 0.60 12.96 -3.33
CA ARG A 236 0.39 12.20 -2.10
C ARG A 236 -0.95 12.54 -1.41
N PRO A 237 -1.31 13.82 -1.18
CA PRO A 237 -2.66 14.18 -0.70
C PRO A 237 -3.79 13.67 -1.60
N ILE A 238 -3.59 13.65 -2.92
CA ILE A 238 -4.58 13.11 -3.86
C ILE A 238 -4.77 11.61 -3.63
N VAL A 239 -3.68 10.83 -3.55
CA VAL A 239 -3.72 9.39 -3.29
C VAL A 239 -4.47 9.11 -1.97
N PHE A 240 -4.11 9.81 -0.89
CA PHE A 240 -4.81 9.69 0.40
C PHE A 240 -6.30 10.02 0.30
N ALA A 241 -6.66 11.10 -0.41
CA ALA A 241 -8.06 11.48 -0.59
C ALA A 241 -8.84 10.36 -1.31
N PHE A 242 -8.26 9.75 -2.36
CA PHE A 242 -8.90 8.64 -3.07
C PHE A 242 -8.96 7.35 -2.24
N HIS A 243 -7.95 7.08 -1.41
CA HIS A 243 -7.99 5.99 -0.44
C HIS A 243 -9.16 6.16 0.54
N ALA A 244 -9.29 7.35 1.12
CA ALA A 244 -10.37 7.66 2.05
C ALA A 244 -11.76 7.66 1.38
N VAL A 245 -11.86 8.14 0.13
CA VAL A 245 -13.09 8.01 -0.67
C VAL A 245 -13.49 6.55 -0.87
N THR A 246 -12.52 5.65 -1.08
CA THR A 246 -12.79 4.21 -1.21
C THR A 246 -13.39 3.64 0.08
N ALA A 247 -12.76 3.91 1.23
CA ALA A 247 -13.26 3.48 2.53
C ALA A 247 -14.66 4.05 2.84
N LEU A 248 -14.86 5.35 2.59
CA LEU A 248 -16.13 6.02 2.81
C LEU A 248 -17.24 5.49 1.89
N ALA A 249 -16.92 5.20 0.62
CA ALA A 249 -17.86 4.60 -0.32
C ALA A 249 -18.36 3.23 0.17
N ILE A 250 -17.46 2.39 0.69
CA ILE A 250 -17.78 1.08 1.25
C ILE A 250 -18.66 1.23 2.50
N PHE A 251 -18.28 2.11 3.43
CA PHE A 251 -19.10 2.42 4.60
C PHE A 251 -20.51 2.83 4.19
N ILE A 252 -20.64 3.84 3.32
CA ILE A 252 -21.92 4.37 2.86
C ILE A 252 -22.76 3.29 2.18
N PHE A 253 -22.13 2.45 1.35
CA PHE A 253 -22.82 1.35 0.67
C PHE A 253 -23.39 0.35 1.67
N LEU A 254 -22.58 -0.16 2.60
CA LEU A 254 -22.99 -1.17 3.59
C LEU A 254 -23.98 -0.61 4.60
N TYR A 255 -23.80 0.64 4.99
CA TYR A 255 -24.73 1.37 5.83
C TYR A 255 -26.12 1.49 5.17
N GLN A 256 -26.20 1.81 3.87
CA GLN A 256 -27.47 1.78 3.11
C GLN A 256 -28.12 0.39 3.03
N LYS A 257 -27.37 -0.66 3.35
CA LYS A 257 -27.84 -2.06 3.40
C LYS A 257 -28.14 -2.53 4.82
N ASN A 258 -28.23 -1.60 5.78
CA ASN A 258 -28.45 -1.88 7.20
C ASN A 258 -27.33 -2.75 7.83
N ALA A 259 -26.12 -2.74 7.25
CA ALA A 259 -24.97 -3.48 7.74
C ALA A 259 -23.96 -2.53 8.41
N LEU A 260 -24.40 -1.78 9.43
CA LEU A 260 -23.60 -0.71 10.06
C LEU A 260 -22.24 -1.22 10.58
N ILE A 261 -22.24 -2.30 11.37
CA ILE A 261 -21.00 -2.86 11.96
C ILE A 261 -20.03 -3.27 10.86
N LEU A 262 -20.53 -3.97 9.83
CA LEU A 262 -19.72 -4.37 8.69
C LEU A 262 -19.23 -3.18 7.86
N GLY A 263 -20.02 -2.10 7.79
CA GLY A 263 -19.63 -0.83 7.19
C GLY A 263 -18.49 -0.15 7.95
N LEU A 264 -18.57 -0.09 9.29
CA LEU A 264 -17.48 0.44 10.13
C LEU A 264 -16.23 -0.42 10.01
N PHE A 265 -16.38 -1.74 10.07
CA PHE A 265 -15.28 -2.67 9.80
C PHE A 265 -14.65 -2.38 8.44
N GLY A 266 -15.42 -2.33 7.37
CA GLY A 266 -14.90 -2.05 6.02
C GLY A 266 -14.20 -0.69 5.91
N PHE A 267 -14.70 0.34 6.60
CA PHE A 267 -14.06 1.66 6.65
C PHE A 267 -12.67 1.60 7.28
N PHE A 268 -12.58 1.08 8.51
CA PHE A 268 -11.31 1.01 9.24
C PHE A 268 -10.35 0.00 8.61
N PHE A 269 -10.86 -1.13 8.14
CA PHE A 269 -10.05 -2.17 7.52
C PHE A 269 -9.40 -1.68 6.22
N VAL A 270 -10.13 -0.94 5.38
CA VAL A 270 -9.53 -0.35 4.17
C VAL A 270 -8.47 0.68 4.55
N LEU A 271 -8.76 1.60 5.47
CA LEU A 271 -7.83 2.69 5.83
C LEU A 271 -6.56 2.22 6.54
N PHE A 272 -6.66 1.22 7.42
CA PHE A 272 -5.62 0.90 8.39
C PHE A 272 -5.03 -0.49 8.23
N ASP A 273 -5.42 -1.24 7.19
CA ASP A 273 -4.72 -2.48 6.86
C ASP A 273 -3.25 -2.19 6.48
N ARG A 274 -2.36 -3.11 6.86
CA ARG A 274 -0.91 -3.01 6.65
C ARG A 274 -0.55 -2.71 5.18
N TRP A 275 -1.21 -3.37 4.23
CA TRP A 275 -0.92 -3.21 2.81
C TRP A 275 -1.44 -1.88 2.29
N SER A 276 -2.59 -1.42 2.78
CA SER A 276 -3.11 -0.09 2.46
C SER A 276 -2.16 1.00 2.92
N LEU A 277 -1.69 0.90 4.17
CA LEU A 277 -0.72 1.85 4.73
C LEU A 277 0.60 1.83 3.96
N TYR A 278 1.05 0.66 3.49
CA TYR A 278 2.23 0.56 2.63
C TYR A 278 2.04 1.31 1.32
N VAL A 279 0.91 1.12 0.62
CA VAL A 279 0.62 1.77 -0.67
C VAL A 279 0.58 3.28 -0.54
N ASP A 280 -0.04 3.78 0.53
CA ASP A 280 -0.07 5.19 0.87
C ASP A 280 1.33 5.76 1.17
N ARG A 281 2.14 5.01 1.94
CA ARG A 281 3.51 5.40 2.30
C ARG A 281 4.40 5.59 1.07
N VAL A 282 4.21 4.78 0.04
CA VAL A 282 4.94 4.90 -1.25
C VAL A 282 4.17 5.71 -2.29
N ALA A 283 3.10 6.41 -1.88
CA ALA A 283 2.24 7.25 -2.71
C ALA A 283 1.80 6.62 -4.04
N HIS A 284 1.57 5.31 -4.07
CA HIS A 284 1.28 4.62 -5.32
C HIS A 284 -0.15 4.96 -5.81
N ILE A 285 -0.29 5.17 -7.13
CA ILE A 285 -1.56 5.53 -7.79
C ILE A 285 -2.71 4.49 -7.71
N ASP A 286 -2.53 3.38 -6.99
CA ASP A 286 -3.50 2.27 -6.88
C ASP A 286 -4.83 2.75 -6.33
N PHE A 287 -4.82 3.56 -5.27
CA PHE A 287 -6.05 4.02 -4.63
C PHE A 287 -6.90 4.92 -5.52
N ILE A 288 -6.26 5.69 -6.40
CA ILE A 288 -6.98 6.49 -7.40
C ILE A 288 -7.76 5.55 -8.32
N ALA A 289 -7.07 4.56 -8.91
CA ALA A 289 -7.72 3.57 -9.78
C ALA A 289 -8.79 2.76 -9.03
N MET A 290 -8.51 2.34 -7.81
CA MET A 290 -9.39 1.52 -6.98
C MET A 290 -10.67 2.26 -6.58
N ALA A 291 -10.59 3.54 -6.22
CA ALA A 291 -11.74 4.36 -5.91
C ALA A 291 -12.72 4.45 -7.10
N PHE A 292 -12.19 4.70 -8.30
CA PHE A 292 -13.01 4.71 -9.53
C PHE A 292 -13.65 3.35 -9.81
N LEU A 293 -12.93 2.25 -9.58
CA LEU A 293 -13.48 0.89 -9.72
C LEU A 293 -14.61 0.64 -8.73
N VAL A 294 -14.39 0.88 -7.44
CA VAL A 294 -15.36 0.62 -6.36
C VAL A 294 -16.61 1.48 -6.55
N LEU A 295 -16.46 2.77 -6.83
CA LEU A 295 -17.59 3.68 -7.12
C LEU A 295 -18.34 3.23 -8.37
N GLY A 296 -17.63 2.84 -9.43
CA GLY A 296 -18.23 2.30 -10.65
C GLY A 296 -19.12 1.09 -10.35
N LEU A 297 -18.60 0.11 -9.60
CA LEU A 297 -19.34 -1.10 -9.23
C LEU A 297 -20.58 -0.80 -8.38
N MET A 298 -20.49 0.13 -7.43
CA MET A 298 -21.63 0.55 -6.59
C MET A 298 -22.73 1.25 -7.39
N LEU A 299 -22.36 1.94 -8.47
CA LEU A 299 -23.29 2.63 -9.37
C LEU A 299 -23.84 1.74 -10.49
N LEU A 300 -23.25 0.58 -10.73
CA LEU A 300 -23.57 -0.34 -11.84
C LEU A 300 -25.07 -0.66 -11.97
N LYS A 301 -25.76 -0.84 -10.84
CA LYS A 301 -27.20 -1.12 -10.80
C LYS A 301 -28.07 0.11 -11.08
N LYS A 302 -27.65 1.29 -10.62
CA LYS A 302 -28.43 2.53 -10.57
C LYS A 302 -28.24 3.39 -11.83
N ILE A 303 -27.00 3.63 -12.23
CA ILE A 303 -26.63 4.52 -13.33
C ILE A 303 -25.51 3.83 -14.15
N PRO A 304 -25.85 2.76 -14.91
CA PRO A 304 -24.87 1.86 -15.51
C PRO A 304 -23.88 2.55 -16.45
N LYS A 305 -24.32 3.54 -17.23
CA LYS A 305 -23.43 4.27 -18.15
C LYS A 305 -22.29 4.98 -17.39
N THR A 306 -22.61 5.68 -16.31
CA THR A 306 -21.61 6.32 -15.44
C THR A 306 -20.69 5.28 -14.82
N ALA A 307 -21.23 4.14 -14.38
CA ALA A 307 -20.43 3.05 -13.83
C ALA A 307 -19.37 2.53 -14.83
N TYR A 308 -19.77 2.29 -16.08
CA TYR A 308 -18.85 1.84 -17.15
C TYR A 308 -17.73 2.86 -17.39
N VAL A 309 -18.07 4.15 -17.43
CA VAL A 309 -17.09 5.23 -17.60
C VAL A 309 -16.10 5.27 -16.43
N LEU A 310 -16.57 5.16 -15.17
CA LEU A 310 -15.69 5.13 -13.99
C LEU A 310 -14.74 3.91 -14.01
N ILE A 311 -15.24 2.74 -14.43
CA ILE A 311 -14.40 1.55 -14.62
C ILE A 311 -13.36 1.78 -15.74
N GLY A 312 -13.74 2.47 -16.81
CA GLY A 312 -12.82 2.91 -17.87
C GLY A 312 -11.74 3.87 -17.36
N ILE A 313 -12.08 4.82 -16.49
CA ILE A 313 -11.10 5.70 -15.82
C ILE A 313 -10.13 4.87 -14.98
N SER A 314 -10.64 3.96 -14.14
CA SER A 314 -9.81 3.05 -13.34
C SER A 314 -8.81 2.29 -14.20
N LEU A 315 -9.29 1.68 -15.29
CA LEU A 315 -8.48 0.95 -16.25
C LEU A 315 -7.41 1.83 -16.90
N SER A 316 -7.75 3.08 -17.23
CA SER A 316 -6.83 4.05 -17.85
C SER A 316 -5.69 4.49 -16.93
N ILE A 317 -5.88 4.37 -15.61
CA ILE A 317 -4.84 4.65 -14.60
C ILE A 317 -3.98 3.40 -14.39
N LYS A 318 -4.62 2.25 -14.15
CA LYS A 318 -3.94 0.99 -13.88
C LYS A 318 -4.68 -0.20 -14.50
N GLN A 319 -3.94 -1.07 -15.15
CA GLN A 319 -4.47 -2.22 -15.91
C GLN A 319 -5.20 -3.27 -15.06
N MET A 320 -5.12 -3.21 -13.73
CA MET A 320 -5.71 -4.20 -12.82
C MET A 320 -7.22 -4.39 -13.01
N ALA A 321 -7.94 -3.35 -13.44
CA ALA A 321 -9.37 -3.43 -13.74
C ALA A 321 -9.69 -4.31 -14.96
N ILE A 322 -8.70 -4.72 -15.77
CA ILE A 322 -8.91 -5.54 -16.96
C ILE A 322 -9.53 -6.91 -16.63
N PHE A 323 -9.14 -7.50 -15.49
CA PHE A 323 -9.66 -8.78 -15.03
C PHE A 323 -11.15 -8.71 -14.66
N ILE A 324 -11.69 -7.51 -14.48
CA ILE A 324 -13.08 -7.28 -14.09
C ILE A 324 -13.99 -7.13 -15.30
N ILE A 325 -13.44 -6.77 -16.47
CA ILE A 325 -14.25 -6.53 -17.68
C ILE A 325 -15.12 -7.75 -18.05
N PRO A 326 -14.59 -9.01 -18.07
CA PRO A 326 -15.43 -10.18 -18.34
C PRO A 326 -16.61 -10.31 -17.38
N LEU A 327 -16.40 -10.06 -16.07
CA LEU A 327 -17.47 -10.09 -15.06
C LEU A 327 -18.54 -9.04 -15.34
N ILE A 328 -18.16 -7.82 -15.70
CA ILE A 328 -19.12 -6.75 -16.02
C ILE A 328 -19.92 -7.12 -17.26
N LEU A 329 -19.29 -7.65 -18.30
CA LEU A 329 -19.99 -8.06 -19.51
C LEU A 329 -20.96 -9.21 -19.26
N ILE A 330 -20.56 -10.21 -18.48
CA ILE A 330 -21.43 -11.31 -18.01
C ILE A 330 -22.61 -10.73 -17.25
N TRP A 331 -22.37 -9.80 -16.31
CA TRP A 331 -23.42 -9.21 -15.51
C TRP A 331 -24.44 -8.40 -16.34
N VAL A 332 -23.96 -7.59 -17.29
CA VAL A 332 -24.80 -6.83 -18.22
C VAL A 332 -25.60 -7.77 -19.10
N TRP A 333 -24.97 -8.83 -19.61
CA TRP A 333 -25.65 -9.87 -20.39
C TRP A 333 -26.73 -10.58 -19.56
N LEU A 334 -26.45 -10.98 -18.32
CA LEU A 334 -27.42 -11.65 -17.46
C LEU A 334 -28.62 -10.74 -17.11
N ARG A 335 -28.40 -9.43 -17.03
CA ARG A 335 -29.44 -8.45 -16.73
C ARG A 335 -30.33 -8.12 -17.94
N HIS A 336 -29.75 -7.98 -19.13
CA HIS A 336 -30.45 -7.49 -20.33
C HIS A 336 -30.67 -8.53 -21.43
N ARG A 337 -29.96 -9.68 -21.36
CA ARG A 337 -29.92 -10.72 -22.40
C ARG A 337 -29.68 -10.17 -23.81
N SER A 338 -28.81 -9.17 -23.91
CA SER A 338 -28.63 -8.38 -25.13
C SER A 338 -27.16 -8.07 -25.39
N ILE A 339 -26.65 -8.51 -26.55
CA ILE A 339 -25.27 -8.27 -26.97
C ILE A 339 -25.02 -6.78 -27.20
N ARG A 340 -26.04 -6.03 -27.63
CA ARG A 340 -25.97 -4.57 -27.80
C ARG A 340 -25.63 -3.86 -26.49
N HIS A 341 -26.24 -4.28 -25.38
CA HIS A 341 -25.97 -3.68 -24.07
C HIS A 341 -24.57 -4.04 -23.57
N ALA A 342 -24.13 -5.28 -23.76
CA ALA A 342 -22.77 -5.71 -23.43
C ALA A 342 -21.73 -4.95 -24.29
N GLY A 343 -21.97 -4.83 -25.60
CA GLY A 343 -21.11 -4.04 -26.50
C GLY A 343 -21.05 -2.57 -26.13
N MET A 344 -22.17 -1.96 -25.74
CA MET A 344 -22.19 -0.57 -25.24
C MET A 344 -21.39 -0.43 -23.94
N ALA A 345 -21.49 -1.39 -23.02
CA ALA A 345 -20.68 -1.40 -21.80
C ALA A 345 -19.18 -1.48 -22.13
N LEU A 346 -18.80 -2.36 -23.05
CA LEU A 346 -17.41 -2.49 -23.51
C LEU A 346 -16.90 -1.19 -24.15
N ILE A 347 -17.68 -0.57 -25.03
CA ILE A 347 -17.32 0.72 -25.65
C ILE A 347 -17.10 1.79 -24.59
N LEU A 348 -18.01 1.92 -23.62
CA LEU A 348 -17.92 2.93 -22.56
C LEU A 348 -16.77 2.67 -21.57
N ILE A 349 -16.42 1.41 -21.31
CA ILE A 349 -15.23 1.08 -20.52
C ILE A 349 -13.95 1.41 -21.31
N SER A 350 -13.92 1.10 -22.60
CA SER A 350 -12.70 1.23 -23.42
C SER A 350 -12.45 2.63 -23.97
N ILE A 351 -13.46 3.52 -24.00
CA ILE A 351 -13.33 4.83 -24.66
C ILE A 351 -12.23 5.69 -24.05
N ILE A 352 -12.14 5.79 -22.73
CA ILE A 352 -11.12 6.61 -22.05
C ILE A 352 -9.72 6.01 -22.24
N PRO A 353 -9.49 4.70 -21.98
CA PRO A 353 -8.18 4.10 -22.24
C PRO A 353 -7.72 4.32 -23.69
N VAL A 354 -8.61 4.05 -24.66
CA VAL A 354 -8.30 4.20 -26.09
C VAL A 354 -7.93 5.65 -26.40
N ILE A 355 -8.73 6.63 -25.97
CA ILE A 355 -8.43 8.06 -26.20
C ILE A 355 -7.07 8.43 -25.60
N CYS A 356 -6.76 7.97 -24.39
CA CYS A 356 -5.48 8.21 -23.75
C CYS A 356 -4.31 7.56 -24.50
N PHE A 357 -4.51 6.42 -25.17
CA PHE A 357 -3.47 5.72 -25.94
C PHE A 357 -3.23 6.30 -27.33
N ILE A 358 -4.23 6.89 -27.99
CA ILE A 358 -4.13 7.40 -29.38
C ILE A 358 -2.84 8.20 -29.66
N PRO A 359 -2.48 9.25 -28.90
CA PRO A 359 -1.28 10.05 -29.21
C PRO A 359 0.01 9.23 -29.14
N PHE A 360 0.04 8.20 -28.30
CA PHE A 360 1.20 7.34 -28.13
C PHE A 360 1.25 6.21 -29.18
N LEU A 361 0.09 5.69 -29.58
CA LEU A 361 -0.01 4.70 -30.66
C LEU A 361 0.42 5.28 -32.01
N ILE A 362 0.11 6.55 -32.28
CA ILE A 362 0.52 7.23 -33.53
C ILE A 362 2.05 7.32 -33.64
N THR A 363 2.75 7.51 -32.51
CA THR A 363 4.18 7.83 -32.51
C THR A 363 5.11 6.67 -32.13
N SER A 364 4.57 5.58 -31.56
CA SER A 364 5.30 4.37 -31.16
C SER A 364 4.33 3.19 -30.93
N PRO A 365 3.70 2.64 -31.99
CA PRO A 365 2.73 1.55 -31.84
C PRO A 365 3.39 0.28 -31.27
N VAL A 366 4.64 0.00 -31.66
CA VAL A 366 5.41 -1.16 -31.19
C VAL A 366 5.76 -1.00 -29.71
N GLY A 367 6.29 0.17 -29.31
CA GLY A 367 6.60 0.45 -27.91
C GLY A 367 5.38 0.36 -26.99
N VAL A 368 4.22 0.86 -27.43
CA VAL A 368 2.95 0.70 -26.69
C VAL A 368 2.60 -0.79 -26.55
N ALA A 369 2.61 -1.55 -27.64
CA ALA A 369 2.26 -2.97 -27.60
C ALA A 369 3.19 -3.77 -26.67
N GLN A 370 4.50 -3.57 -26.76
CA GLN A 370 5.49 -4.23 -25.91
C GLN A 370 5.32 -3.82 -24.43
N SER A 371 5.08 -2.55 -24.16
CA SER A 371 4.85 -2.03 -22.81
C SER A 371 3.65 -2.66 -22.12
N ILE A 372 2.55 -2.85 -22.85
CA ILE A 372 1.34 -3.47 -22.31
C ILE A 372 1.52 -4.99 -22.16
N LEU A 373 2.16 -5.63 -23.13
CA LEU A 373 2.44 -7.06 -23.07
C LEU A 373 3.47 -7.42 -21.99
N PHE A 374 4.32 -6.49 -21.56
CA PHE A 374 5.32 -6.72 -20.52
C PHE A 374 4.71 -7.31 -19.24
N SER A 375 3.54 -6.83 -18.81
CA SER A 375 2.87 -7.38 -17.62
C SER A 375 2.50 -8.87 -17.77
N ALA A 376 2.30 -9.33 -19.01
CA ALA A 376 1.95 -10.71 -19.35
C ALA A 376 3.18 -11.60 -19.64
N THR A 377 4.30 -11.00 -20.06
CA THR A 377 5.51 -11.74 -20.49
C THR A 377 6.67 -11.69 -19.49
N ARG A 378 6.63 -10.77 -18.51
CA ARG A 378 7.70 -10.63 -17.51
C ARG A 378 7.91 -11.93 -16.72
N THR A 379 9.19 -12.23 -16.51
CA THR A 379 9.69 -13.33 -15.66
C THR A 379 9.24 -13.18 -14.22
N ALA A 380 9.11 -14.32 -13.53
CA ALA A 380 8.66 -14.35 -12.14
C ALA A 380 9.64 -13.54 -11.26
N THR A 381 9.16 -12.43 -10.72
CA THR A 381 9.90 -11.54 -9.81
C THR A 381 8.87 -10.95 -8.86
N GLY A 382 9.18 -10.82 -7.58
CA GLY A 382 8.23 -10.27 -6.62
C GLY A 382 8.86 -9.99 -5.26
N ASP A 383 8.10 -9.27 -4.44
CA ASP A 383 8.51 -8.87 -3.09
C ASP A 383 8.41 -10.04 -2.08
N PHE A 384 7.90 -11.19 -2.54
CA PHE A 384 7.61 -12.36 -1.71
C PHE A 384 8.52 -13.52 -2.11
N SER A 385 9.11 -14.16 -1.10
CA SER A 385 9.95 -15.36 -1.26
C SER A 385 9.17 -16.66 -1.40
N SER A 386 7.84 -16.63 -1.24
CA SER A 386 6.99 -17.82 -1.35
C SER A 386 6.93 -18.32 -2.80
N PRO A 387 7.24 -19.59 -3.07
CA PRO A 387 7.19 -20.12 -4.44
C PRO A 387 5.75 -20.20 -4.95
N GLY A 388 5.52 -19.69 -6.16
CA GLY A 388 4.28 -19.89 -6.90
C GLY A 388 4.25 -21.24 -7.61
N ILE A 389 3.06 -21.69 -8.02
CA ILE A 389 2.90 -22.95 -8.78
C ILE A 389 3.76 -22.96 -10.05
N SER A 390 3.86 -21.83 -10.76
CA SER A 390 4.68 -21.69 -11.96
C SER A 390 6.16 -21.94 -11.69
N THR A 391 6.67 -21.46 -10.56
CA THR A 391 8.06 -21.71 -10.12
C THR A 391 8.29 -23.19 -9.83
N LEU A 392 7.33 -23.86 -9.16
CA LEU A 392 7.43 -25.28 -8.83
C LEU A 392 7.44 -26.20 -10.05
N VAL A 393 6.79 -25.79 -11.15
CA VAL A 393 6.74 -26.57 -12.40
C VAL A 393 7.55 -25.95 -13.55
N HIS A 394 8.45 -25.00 -13.25
CA HIS A 394 9.32 -24.33 -14.22
C HIS A 394 8.58 -23.71 -15.42
N LEU A 395 7.38 -23.17 -15.21
CA LEU A 395 6.65 -22.42 -16.23
C LEU A 395 7.05 -20.95 -16.20
N GLU A 396 7.32 -20.39 -17.38
CA GLU A 396 7.70 -18.99 -17.56
C GLU A 396 6.73 -18.24 -18.50
N GLY A 397 6.86 -16.91 -18.53
CA GLY A 397 6.13 -16.04 -19.44
C GLY A 397 4.61 -16.22 -19.37
N PRO A 398 3.90 -16.26 -20.51
CA PRO A 398 2.45 -16.49 -20.54
C PRO A 398 2.03 -17.84 -19.94
N ALA A 399 2.85 -18.89 -20.06
CA ALA A 399 2.51 -20.22 -19.56
C ALA A 399 2.41 -20.25 -18.03
N ALA A 400 3.23 -19.45 -17.34
CA ALA A 400 3.19 -19.27 -15.88
C ALA A 400 1.83 -18.73 -15.37
N ARG A 401 1.00 -18.15 -16.24
CA ARG A 401 -0.28 -17.52 -15.90
C ARG A 401 -1.49 -18.40 -16.26
N ILE A 402 -1.29 -19.59 -16.82
CA ILE A 402 -2.38 -20.50 -17.23
C ILE A 402 -3.24 -20.91 -16.03
N ALA A 403 -2.62 -21.26 -14.90
CA ALA A 403 -3.34 -21.65 -13.69
C ALA A 403 -4.23 -20.51 -13.18
N MET A 404 -3.69 -19.28 -13.13
CA MET A 404 -4.45 -18.08 -12.78
C MET A 404 -5.65 -17.88 -13.72
N ALA A 405 -5.41 -17.94 -15.04
CA ALA A 405 -6.46 -17.74 -16.04
C ALA A 405 -7.56 -18.81 -15.96
N ALA A 406 -7.19 -20.08 -15.74
CA ALA A 406 -8.14 -21.18 -15.57
C ALA A 406 -9.03 -20.98 -14.33
N LEU A 407 -8.46 -20.58 -13.19
CA LEU A 407 -9.22 -20.29 -11.99
C LEU A 407 -10.15 -19.08 -12.15
N MET A 408 -9.68 -18.01 -12.80
CA MET A 408 -10.52 -16.86 -13.13
C MET A 408 -11.68 -17.26 -14.05
N LEU A 409 -11.45 -18.15 -15.02
CA LEU A 409 -12.51 -18.69 -15.88
C LEU A 409 -13.57 -19.43 -15.07
N PHE A 410 -13.19 -20.24 -14.07
CA PHE A 410 -14.17 -20.87 -13.18
C PHE A 410 -15.00 -19.87 -12.40
N VAL A 411 -14.40 -18.76 -11.93
CA VAL A 411 -15.15 -17.67 -11.30
C VAL A 411 -16.15 -17.08 -12.30
N TYR A 412 -15.73 -16.78 -13.54
CA TYR A 412 -16.62 -16.24 -14.58
C TYR A 412 -17.78 -17.18 -14.89
N ILE A 413 -17.53 -18.50 -14.98
CA ILE A 413 -18.56 -19.52 -15.19
C ILE A 413 -19.53 -19.54 -13.99
N ALA A 414 -19.03 -19.52 -12.76
CA ALA A 414 -19.86 -19.50 -11.55
C ALA A 414 -20.73 -18.23 -11.48
N THR A 415 -20.19 -17.06 -11.84
CA THR A 415 -20.95 -15.81 -11.97
C THR A 415 -22.01 -15.92 -13.05
N TYR A 416 -21.67 -16.47 -14.23
CA TYR A 416 -22.62 -16.67 -15.33
C TYR A 416 -23.78 -17.59 -14.93
N GLN A 417 -23.48 -18.66 -14.19
CA GLN A 417 -24.45 -19.57 -13.58
C GLN A 417 -25.17 -18.98 -12.36
N LYS A 418 -24.87 -17.73 -11.99
CA LYS A 418 -25.47 -17.01 -10.87
C LYS A 418 -25.25 -17.69 -9.50
N LYS A 419 -24.19 -18.48 -9.36
CA LYS A 419 -23.82 -19.21 -8.13
C LYS A 419 -23.13 -18.33 -7.09
N ILE A 420 -22.45 -17.28 -7.57
CA ILE A 420 -21.81 -16.27 -6.73
C ILE A 420 -22.21 -14.89 -7.21
N GLY A 421 -22.29 -13.95 -6.28
CA GLY A 421 -22.64 -12.56 -6.56
C GLY A 421 -21.48 -11.76 -7.15
N LEU A 422 -21.75 -10.48 -7.44
CA LEU A 422 -20.78 -9.61 -8.11
C LEU A 422 -19.55 -9.36 -7.22
N PHE A 423 -19.74 -8.91 -5.98
CA PHE A 423 -18.63 -8.56 -5.09
C PHE A 423 -17.82 -9.79 -4.67
N THR A 424 -18.51 -10.91 -4.47
CA THR A 424 -17.87 -12.21 -4.22
C THR A 424 -16.98 -12.61 -5.40
N SER A 425 -17.48 -12.47 -6.63
CA SER A 425 -16.70 -12.74 -7.84
C SER A 425 -15.46 -11.84 -7.94
N MET A 426 -15.60 -10.54 -7.62
CA MET A 426 -14.49 -9.58 -7.62
C MET A 426 -13.39 -9.98 -6.62
N LEU A 427 -13.79 -10.33 -5.40
CA LEU A 427 -12.87 -10.79 -4.37
C LEU A 427 -12.12 -12.04 -4.85
N CYS A 428 -12.84 -13.04 -5.39
CA CYS A 428 -12.22 -14.25 -5.92
C CYS A 428 -11.22 -13.95 -7.03
N ILE A 429 -11.54 -13.05 -7.98
CA ILE A 429 -10.61 -12.67 -9.05
C ILE A 429 -9.32 -12.05 -8.50
N PHE A 430 -9.42 -11.12 -7.56
CA PHE A 430 -8.21 -10.51 -6.99
C PHE A 430 -7.43 -11.46 -6.09
N VAL A 431 -8.09 -12.33 -5.34
CA VAL A 431 -7.41 -13.39 -4.56
C VAL A 431 -6.68 -14.37 -5.48
N ILE A 432 -7.30 -14.78 -6.60
CA ILE A 432 -6.65 -15.63 -7.60
C ILE A 432 -5.47 -14.90 -8.24
N PHE A 433 -5.63 -13.63 -8.59
CA PHE A 433 -4.54 -12.81 -9.11
C PHE A 433 -3.37 -12.76 -8.14
N ILE A 434 -3.62 -12.46 -6.86
CA ILE A 434 -2.60 -12.41 -5.81
C ILE A 434 -1.94 -13.79 -5.64
N GLY A 435 -2.71 -14.87 -5.56
CA GLY A 435 -2.18 -16.20 -5.25
C GLY A 435 -1.47 -16.90 -6.42
N PHE A 436 -1.80 -16.56 -7.66
CA PHE A 436 -1.34 -17.29 -8.84
C PHE A 436 -0.59 -16.43 -9.88
N ASN A 437 -0.48 -15.12 -9.69
CA ASN A 437 0.35 -14.30 -10.58
C ASN A 437 1.84 -14.54 -10.24
N PRO A 438 2.68 -14.92 -11.23
CA PRO A 438 4.13 -15.08 -11.01
C PRO A 438 4.86 -13.79 -10.64
N VAL A 439 4.23 -12.63 -10.85
CA VAL A 439 4.76 -11.32 -10.44
C VAL A 439 3.85 -10.76 -9.37
N ILE A 440 4.35 -10.65 -8.13
CA ILE A 440 3.58 -10.14 -7.00
C ILE A 440 4.33 -9.05 -6.26
N TYR A 441 3.65 -7.91 -6.07
CA TYR A 441 4.13 -6.81 -5.25
C TYR A 441 3.19 -6.57 -4.07
N TYR A 442 3.69 -5.94 -3.01
CA TYR A 442 2.89 -5.60 -1.83
C TYR A 442 1.62 -4.80 -2.18
N GLN A 443 1.70 -3.88 -3.15
CA GLN A 443 0.54 -3.09 -3.59
C GLN A 443 -0.58 -3.91 -4.22
N TYR A 444 -0.33 -5.16 -4.66
CA TYR A 444 -1.40 -5.99 -5.24
C TYR A 444 -2.37 -6.51 -4.18
N LEU A 445 -1.92 -6.65 -2.93
CA LEU A 445 -2.75 -7.13 -1.84
C LEU A 445 -3.91 -6.17 -1.54
N THR A 446 -3.72 -4.87 -1.75
CA THR A 446 -4.75 -3.86 -1.49
C THR A 446 -5.96 -3.98 -2.41
N TRP A 447 -5.82 -4.57 -3.60
CA TRP A 447 -6.92 -4.72 -4.56
C TRP A 447 -8.01 -5.67 -4.08
N ALA A 448 -7.71 -6.61 -3.19
CA ALA A 448 -8.71 -7.50 -2.60
C ALA A 448 -9.45 -6.85 -1.41
N ILE A 449 -8.80 -5.93 -0.70
CA ILE A 449 -9.26 -5.39 0.60
C ILE A 449 -10.66 -4.77 0.53
N PRO A 450 -10.98 -3.85 -0.42
CA PRO A 450 -12.33 -3.28 -0.55
C PRO A 450 -13.44 -4.33 -0.67
N PHE A 451 -13.13 -5.47 -1.29
CA PHE A 451 -14.12 -6.47 -1.65
C PHE A 451 -14.40 -7.46 -0.53
N ILE A 452 -13.55 -7.55 0.50
CA ILE A 452 -13.79 -8.40 1.67
C ILE A 452 -15.12 -8.04 2.37
N PRO A 453 -15.33 -6.80 2.86
CA PRO A 453 -16.58 -6.45 3.54
C PRO A 453 -17.78 -6.44 2.58
N LEU A 454 -17.56 -6.13 1.30
CA LEU A 454 -18.63 -6.14 0.28
C LEU A 454 -19.09 -7.55 -0.07
N ALA A 455 -18.17 -8.50 -0.21
CA ALA A 455 -18.47 -9.91 -0.46
C ALA A 455 -19.12 -10.55 0.77
N ALA A 456 -18.61 -10.29 1.98
CA ALA A 456 -19.20 -10.79 3.22
C ALA A 456 -20.68 -10.38 3.36
N TRP A 457 -21.01 -9.12 3.04
CA TRP A 457 -22.38 -8.65 2.99
C TRP A 457 -23.22 -9.38 1.94
N GLU A 458 -22.67 -9.57 0.74
CA GLU A 458 -23.37 -10.20 -0.37
C GLU A 458 -23.70 -11.67 -0.06
N SER A 459 -22.74 -12.42 0.48
CA SER A 459 -22.94 -13.83 0.86
C SER A 459 -23.99 -14.00 1.96
N GLY A 460 -24.02 -13.11 2.96
CA GLY A 460 -25.00 -13.17 4.04
C GLY A 460 -26.43 -12.75 3.64
N ASN A 461 -26.61 -12.14 2.47
CA ASN A 461 -27.91 -11.63 2.01
C ASN A 461 -28.40 -12.27 0.70
N ASP A 462 -27.67 -13.21 0.13
CA ASP A 462 -28.10 -13.89 -1.09
C ASP A 462 -29.19 -14.92 -0.75
N LYS A 463 -30.45 -14.54 -0.94
CA LYS A 463 -31.64 -15.41 -0.78
C LYS A 463 -31.67 -16.63 -1.71
N ARG A 464 -30.62 -16.86 -2.50
CA ARG A 464 -30.45 -18.08 -3.32
C ARG A 464 -29.70 -19.19 -2.59
N LEU A 465 -29.07 -18.87 -1.46
CA LEU A 465 -28.33 -19.80 -0.59
C LEU A 465 -29.07 -20.12 0.72
N ALA A 466 -30.22 -19.47 0.95
CA ALA A 466 -31.20 -19.80 1.99
C ALA A 466 -32.45 -20.34 1.30
#